data_AF-A0A6I9QMJ8-F1
#
_entry.id   AF-A0A6I9QMJ8-F1
#
_cell.length_a   1.000
_cell.length_b   1.000
_cell.length_c   1.000
_cell.angle_alpha   90.00
_cell.angle_beta   90.00
_cell.angle_gamma   90.00
#
_symmetry.space_group_name_H-M   'P 1'
#
loop_
_entity.id
_entity.type
_entity.pdbx_description
1 polymer ?
#
loop_
_entity_poly.entity_id
_entity_poly.type
_entity_poly.pdbx_seq_one_letter_code
_entity_poly.pdbx_strand_id
1 'polypeptide(L)'
;MEFSGLIKIAMHGAHPCDLDRRDWESGSGVLVDSVVPWIEQVLQGCVEVGRPVMMQACMYLMTPDGDFIIDFLGEEFGKDVVVAEGFSSHDFKMGPVVGRILAEMVIDGEVVGFELKHFRLGRFEEDPKGNAKEFEDQVSSHVNP
;
A
#
# COMPACT_ATOMS: atom_id res chain seq x y z
N MET A 1 10.21 7.58 11.61
CA MET A 1 9.98 8.23 12.91
C MET A 1 9.95 7.15 13.96
N GLU A 2 10.88 7.19 14.89
CA GLU A 2 10.92 6.29 16.04
C GLU A 2 10.60 7.12 17.28
N PHE A 3 9.64 6.65 18.07
CA PHE A 3 9.24 7.32 19.30
C PHE A 3 9.55 6.41 20.48
N SER A 4 10.56 6.78 21.27
CA SER A 4 10.99 5.96 22.40
C SER A 4 9.86 5.77 23.41
N GLY A 5 9.62 4.52 23.81
CA GLY A 5 8.55 4.16 24.76
C GLY A 5 7.15 4.13 24.17
N LEU A 6 6.97 4.41 22.87
CA LEU A 6 5.66 4.32 22.21
C LEU A 6 5.63 3.17 21.21
N ILE A 7 4.43 2.64 20.96
CA ILE A 7 4.18 1.68 19.89
C ILE A 7 3.38 2.35 18.78
N LYS A 8 3.66 1.97 17.53
CA LYS A 8 2.84 2.37 16.38
C LYS A 8 1.93 1.23 16.01
N ILE A 9 0.63 1.52 15.94
CA ILE A 9 -0.38 0.61 15.38
C ILE A 9 -0.91 1.25 14.11
N ALA A 10 -0.89 0.49 13.02
CA ALA A 10 -1.46 0.90 11.75
C ALA A 10 -2.69 0.07 11.46
N MET A 11 -3.81 0.73 11.16
CA MET A 11 -5.02 0.08 10.70
C MET A 11 -5.10 0.27 9.18
N HIS A 12 -5.30 -0.84 8.46
CA HIS A 12 -5.59 -0.78 7.03
C HIS A 12 -7.10 -0.56 6.85
N GLY A 13 -7.48 0.61 6.36
CA GLY A 13 -8.88 0.98 6.12
C GLY A 13 -9.06 2.49 6.21
N ALA A 14 -9.75 3.06 5.22
CA ALA A 14 -10.10 4.47 5.14
C ALA A 14 -11.20 4.67 4.10
N HIS A 15 -11.69 5.90 4.00
CA HIS A 15 -12.59 6.30 2.92
C HIS A 15 -11.77 6.73 1.68
N PRO A 16 -12.35 6.62 0.47
CA PRO A 16 -11.77 7.23 -0.71
C PRO A 16 -11.46 8.72 -0.46
N CYS A 17 -10.30 9.17 -0.91
CA CYS A 17 -9.87 10.56 -0.80
C CYS A 17 -9.24 11.04 -2.11
N ASP A 18 -9.27 12.35 -2.32
CA ASP A 18 -8.61 13.00 -3.45
C ASP A 18 -7.13 13.25 -3.10
N LEU A 19 -6.21 12.67 -3.89
CA LEU A 19 -4.77 12.77 -3.68
C LEU A 19 -4.27 14.21 -3.75
N ASP A 20 -4.86 15.03 -4.62
CA ASP A 20 -4.47 16.43 -4.82
C ASP A 20 -5.10 17.35 -3.77
N ARG A 21 -6.09 16.86 -3.03
CA ARG A 21 -6.86 17.62 -2.04
C ARG A 21 -6.92 16.91 -0.70
N ARG A 22 -5.77 16.36 -0.27
CA ARG A 22 -5.61 15.72 1.03
C ARG A 22 -6.06 16.62 2.17
N ASP A 23 -7.13 16.23 2.85
CA ASP A 23 -7.46 16.73 4.17
C ASP A 23 -6.56 16.03 5.19
N TRP A 24 -5.81 16.80 5.98
CA TRP A 24 -4.89 16.24 6.99
C TRP A 24 -5.64 15.73 8.23
N GLU A 25 -6.93 15.47 8.10
CA GLU A 25 -7.78 14.95 9.14
C GLU A 25 -7.40 13.49 9.40
N SER A 26 -6.78 13.24 10.54
CA SER A 26 -6.68 11.89 11.09
C SER A 26 -8.08 11.40 11.36
N GLY A 27 -8.54 10.42 10.56
CA GLY A 27 -9.86 9.80 10.62
C GLY A 27 -10.40 9.65 12.05
N SER A 28 -11.71 9.93 12.17
CA SER A 28 -12.45 10.14 13.41
C SER A 28 -12.42 8.97 14.41
N GLY A 29 -13.04 9.17 15.58
CA GLY A 29 -13.07 8.24 16.73
C GLY A 29 -13.38 6.77 16.43
N VAL A 30 -13.98 6.45 15.27
CA VAL A 30 -14.22 5.09 14.77
C VAL A 30 -12.96 4.23 14.73
N LEU A 31 -11.81 4.82 14.38
CA LEU A 31 -10.52 4.10 14.37
C LEU A 31 -10.06 3.74 15.79
N VAL A 32 -10.27 4.65 16.75
CA VAL A 32 -9.93 4.42 18.16
C VAL A 32 -10.84 3.34 18.75
N ASP A 33 -12.14 3.41 18.46
CA ASP A 33 -13.15 2.47 18.97
C ASP A 33 -12.90 1.02 18.50
N SER A 34 -12.28 0.85 17.33
CA SER A 34 -11.92 -0.48 16.80
C SER A 34 -10.58 -1.00 17.32
N VAL A 35 -9.59 -0.12 17.46
CA VAL A 35 -8.21 -0.52 17.80
C VAL A 35 -8.05 -0.77 19.29
N VAL A 36 -8.71 0.00 20.16
CA VAL A 36 -8.57 -0.13 21.62
C VAL A 36 -8.93 -1.53 22.12
N PRO A 37 -10.09 -2.12 21.77
CA PRO A 37 -10.42 -3.49 22.19
C PRO A 37 -9.43 -4.54 21.67
N TRP A 38 -8.90 -4.34 20.45
CA TRP A 38 -7.89 -5.23 19.89
C TRP A 38 -6.58 -5.17 20.68
N ILE A 39 -6.12 -3.99 21.11
CA ILE A 39 -4.94 -3.86 21.97
C ILE A 39 -5.16 -4.56 23.31
N GLU A 40 -6.32 -4.35 23.95
CA GLU A 40 -6.64 -5.00 25.22
C GLU A 40 -6.59 -6.52 25.12
N GLN A 41 -7.08 -7.07 24.01
CA GLN A 41 -7.11 -8.50 23.76
C GLN A 41 -5.73 -9.07 23.39
N VAL A 42 -4.96 -8.38 22.54
CA VAL A 42 -3.74 -8.94 21.93
C VAL A 42 -2.47 -8.56 22.69
N LEU A 43 -2.42 -7.38 23.28
CA LEU A 43 -1.24 -6.80 23.93
C LEU A 43 -1.45 -6.58 25.43
N GLN A 44 -2.29 -7.42 26.04
CA GLN A 44 -2.68 -7.32 27.45
C GLN A 44 -1.46 -7.20 28.38
N GLY A 45 -1.36 -6.09 29.11
CA GLY A 45 -0.26 -5.83 30.05
C GLY A 45 1.08 -5.44 29.41
N CYS A 46 1.17 -5.41 28.08
CA CYS A 46 2.36 -4.93 27.35
C CYS A 46 2.29 -3.44 27.02
N VAL A 47 1.10 -2.88 26.91
CA VAL A 47 0.86 -1.49 26.51
C VAL A 47 -0.21 -0.88 27.41
N GLU A 48 -0.02 0.38 27.79
CA GLU A 48 -1.07 1.16 28.45
C GLU A 48 -2.21 1.42 27.46
N VAL A 49 -3.40 0.96 27.80
CA VAL A 49 -4.57 1.08 26.93
C VAL A 49 -5.30 2.38 27.27
N GLY A 50 -5.55 3.19 26.25
CA GLY A 50 -6.24 4.46 26.38
C GLY A 50 -6.34 5.18 25.04
N ARG A 51 -6.36 6.51 25.07
CA ARG A 51 -6.35 7.32 23.85
C ARG A 51 -4.96 7.32 23.20
N PRO A 52 -4.87 7.32 21.86
CA PRO A 52 -3.60 7.42 21.17
C PRO A 52 -2.91 8.74 21.52
N VAL A 53 -1.62 8.67 21.84
CA VAL A 53 -0.77 9.85 22.11
C VAL A 53 -0.62 10.71 20.86
N MET A 54 -0.64 10.09 19.68
CA MET A 54 -0.56 10.73 18.38
C MET A 54 -1.37 9.93 17.36
N MET A 55 -2.04 10.63 16.45
CA MET A 55 -2.69 10.05 15.28
C MET A 55 -2.15 10.72 14.02
N GLN A 56 -1.94 9.93 12.97
CA GLN A 56 -1.48 10.44 11.69
C GLN A 56 -2.21 9.71 10.56
N ALA A 57 -2.85 10.47 9.69
CA ALA A 57 -3.45 9.93 8.46
C ALA A 57 -2.35 9.52 7.46
N CYS A 58 -2.62 8.48 6.69
CA CYS A 58 -1.82 8.05 5.54
C CYS A 58 -2.75 7.87 4.34
N MET A 59 -2.22 7.99 3.12
CA MET A 59 -2.96 7.74 1.88
C MET A 59 -2.37 6.51 1.22
N TYR A 60 -3.23 5.71 0.58
CA TYR A 60 -2.83 4.59 -0.26
C TYR A 60 -3.25 4.84 -1.70
N LEU A 61 -2.35 4.56 -2.62
CA LEU A 61 -2.67 4.40 -4.03
C LEU A 61 -2.99 2.91 -4.26
N MET A 62 -4.26 2.62 -4.49
CA MET A 62 -4.78 1.27 -4.66
C MET A 62 -4.97 0.98 -6.16
N THR A 63 -4.44 -0.14 -6.62
CA THR A 63 -4.83 -0.72 -7.92
C THR A 63 -6.11 -1.54 -7.76
N PRO A 64 -6.87 -1.78 -8.85
CA PRO A 64 -8.08 -2.61 -8.80
C PRO A 64 -7.84 -4.02 -8.23
N ASP A 65 -6.66 -4.59 -8.48
CA ASP A 65 -6.25 -5.90 -7.97
C ASP A 65 -5.39 -5.83 -6.70
N GLY A 66 -5.08 -4.64 -6.18
CA GLY A 66 -4.18 -4.48 -5.05
C GLY A 66 -2.73 -4.93 -5.30
N ASP A 67 -2.35 -5.24 -6.54
CA ASP A 67 -0.97 -5.56 -6.93
C ASP A 67 -0.22 -4.34 -7.46
N PHE A 68 1.11 -4.42 -7.47
CA PHE A 68 1.96 -3.32 -7.89
C PHE A 68 1.84 -3.06 -9.39
N ILE A 69 2.20 -1.85 -9.81
CA ILE A 69 2.55 -1.55 -11.19
C ILE A 69 4.06 -1.34 -11.21
N ILE A 70 4.77 -2.18 -11.96
CA ILE A 70 6.21 -2.04 -12.21
C ILE A 70 6.41 -2.35 -13.69
N ASP A 71 6.59 -1.32 -14.51
CA ASP A 71 6.70 -1.47 -15.96
C ASP A 71 7.43 -0.29 -16.60
N PHE A 72 7.79 -0.44 -17.87
CA PHE A 72 8.09 0.72 -18.71
C PHE A 72 6.77 1.33 -19.18
N LEU A 73 6.67 2.67 -19.16
CA LEU A 73 5.45 3.36 -19.58
C LEU A 73 5.08 3.06 -21.04
N GLY A 74 6.06 2.70 -21.87
CA GLY A 74 5.83 2.27 -23.24
C GLY A 74 5.41 3.42 -24.15
N GLU A 75 4.71 3.08 -25.23
CA GLU A 75 4.19 4.00 -26.23
C GLU A 75 5.25 4.99 -26.77
N GLU A 76 5.01 6.29 -26.66
CA GLU A 76 5.93 7.34 -27.09
C GLU A 76 7.21 7.42 -26.26
N PHE A 77 7.21 6.88 -25.05
CA PHE A 77 8.35 6.87 -24.13
C PHE A 77 9.22 5.62 -24.26
N GLY A 78 8.74 4.56 -24.93
CA GLY A 78 9.49 3.31 -25.07
C GLY A 78 10.00 2.78 -23.72
N LYS A 79 11.32 2.74 -23.54
CA LYS A 79 11.98 2.35 -22.27
C LYS A 79 12.60 3.51 -21.50
N ASP A 80 12.30 4.75 -21.88
CA ASP A 80 12.90 5.95 -21.27
C ASP A 80 12.25 6.31 -19.93
N VAL A 81 11.06 5.77 -19.65
CA VAL A 81 10.31 6.00 -18.41
C VAL A 81 9.93 4.67 -17.78
N VAL A 82 10.37 4.46 -16.54
CA VAL A 82 9.95 3.35 -15.68
C VAL A 82 8.93 3.87 -14.67
N VAL A 83 7.82 3.16 -14.51
CA VAL A 83 6.76 3.46 -13.55
C VAL A 83 6.76 2.40 -12.45
N ALA A 84 6.63 2.86 -11.21
CA ALA A 84 6.57 2.01 -10.02
C ALA A 84 5.53 2.58 -9.04
N GLU A 85 4.30 2.11 -9.09
CA GLU A 85 3.17 2.70 -8.39
C GLU A 85 2.15 1.65 -7.92
N GLY A 86 1.08 2.08 -7.26
CA GLY A 86 -0.02 1.18 -6.91
C GLY A 86 0.31 0.14 -5.82
N PHE A 87 1.25 0.47 -4.92
CA PHE A 87 1.77 -0.49 -3.94
C PHE A 87 0.78 -0.95 -2.87
N SER A 88 -0.42 -0.37 -2.84
CA SER A 88 -1.57 -0.91 -2.10
C SER A 88 -1.25 -1.26 -0.63
N SER A 89 -0.53 -0.37 0.07
CA SER A 89 -0.08 -0.47 1.49
C SER A 89 1.09 -1.42 1.81
N HIS A 90 1.73 -2.00 0.80
CA HIS A 90 2.82 -2.96 0.98
C HIS A 90 4.20 -2.40 0.60
N ASP A 91 4.27 -1.16 0.11
CA ASP A 91 5.46 -0.46 -0.37
C ASP A 91 6.61 -0.49 0.62
N PHE A 92 6.36 -0.16 1.90
CA PHE A 92 7.45 0.03 2.86
C PHE A 92 8.32 -1.22 3.03
N LYS A 93 7.71 -2.41 3.15
CA LYS A 93 8.47 -3.67 3.32
C LYS A 93 9.16 -4.10 2.02
N MET A 94 8.65 -3.66 0.88
CA MET A 94 9.12 -4.04 -0.45
C MET A 94 10.14 -3.03 -1.03
N GLY A 95 10.30 -1.86 -0.40
CA GLY A 95 11.18 -0.79 -0.87
C GLY A 95 12.58 -1.24 -1.30
N PRO A 96 13.32 -2.06 -0.54
CA PRO A 96 14.64 -2.52 -0.94
C PRO A 96 14.66 -3.36 -2.23
N VAL A 97 13.69 -4.28 -2.41
CA VAL A 97 13.64 -5.13 -3.60
C VAL A 97 13.11 -4.38 -4.81
N VAL A 98 12.07 -3.55 -4.61
CA VAL A 98 11.53 -2.68 -5.67
C VAL A 98 12.59 -1.69 -6.14
N GLY A 99 13.31 -1.04 -5.23
CA GLY A 99 14.39 -0.11 -5.58
C GLY A 99 15.50 -0.76 -6.40
N ARG A 100 15.85 -2.02 -6.10
CA ARG A 100 16.79 -2.79 -6.93
C ARG A 100 16.24 -3.07 -8.32
N ILE A 101 14.99 -3.54 -8.43
CA ILE A 101 14.35 -3.81 -9.71
C ILE A 101 14.33 -2.55 -10.58
N LEU A 102 13.93 -1.41 -10.02
CA LEU A 102 13.88 -0.14 -10.74
C LEU A 102 15.27 0.33 -11.18
N ALA A 103 16.29 0.15 -10.35
CA ALA A 103 17.66 0.49 -10.72
C ALA A 103 18.15 -0.35 -11.92
N GLU A 104 17.93 -1.67 -11.91
CA GLU A 104 18.28 -2.56 -13.03
C GLU A 104 17.50 -2.14 -14.30
N MET A 105 16.19 -1.91 -14.19
CA MET A 105 15.37 -1.47 -15.33
C MET A 105 15.85 -0.15 -15.94
N VAL A 106 16.24 0.83 -15.12
CA VAL A 106 16.71 2.14 -15.60
C VAL A 106 18.12 2.06 -16.21
N ILE A 107 19.02 1.27 -15.62
CA ILE A 107 20.42 1.21 -16.05
C ILE A 107 20.60 0.27 -17.25
N ASP A 108 19.99 -0.91 -17.19
CA ASP A 108 20.22 -2.00 -18.14
C ASP A 108 19.05 -2.17 -19.12
N GLY A 109 17.90 -1.52 -18.89
CA GLY A 109 16.72 -1.65 -19.72
C GLY A 109 15.97 -2.97 -19.54
N GLU A 110 16.39 -3.80 -18.58
CA GLU A 110 15.81 -5.08 -18.21
C GLU A 110 16.15 -5.44 -16.76
N VAL A 111 15.54 -6.49 -16.23
CA VAL A 111 15.79 -7.00 -14.88
C VAL A 111 16.09 -8.50 -14.95
N VAL A 112 17.07 -8.97 -14.19
CA VAL A 112 17.46 -10.39 -14.21
C VAL A 112 17.01 -11.07 -12.92
N GLY A 113 16.27 -12.18 -13.07
CA GLY A 113 15.84 -13.02 -11.95
C GLY A 113 14.53 -12.57 -11.28
N PHE A 114 13.82 -11.61 -11.85
CA PHE A 114 12.47 -11.21 -11.44
C PHE A 114 11.48 -11.38 -12.60
N GLU A 115 10.33 -11.98 -12.32
CA GLU A 115 9.22 -12.07 -13.28
C GLU A 115 8.26 -10.90 -13.02
N LEU A 116 8.24 -9.93 -13.95
CA LEU A 116 7.45 -8.70 -13.81
C LEU A 116 6.12 -8.77 -14.56
N LYS A 117 5.82 -9.82 -15.32
CA LYS A 117 4.58 -9.90 -16.12
C LYS A 117 3.32 -9.66 -15.31
N HIS A 118 3.31 -10.11 -14.05
CA HIS A 118 2.23 -9.95 -13.07
C HIS A 118 1.98 -8.48 -12.68
N PHE A 119 3.00 -7.63 -12.78
CA PHE A 119 2.96 -6.21 -12.40
C PHE A 119 2.93 -5.25 -13.58
N ARG A 120 2.80 -5.75 -14.81
CA ARG A 120 2.74 -4.92 -16.01
C ARG A 120 1.53 -4.02 -16.02
N LEU A 121 1.67 -2.83 -16.58
CA LEU A 121 0.58 -1.86 -16.70
C LEU A 121 -0.51 -2.38 -17.64
N GLY A 122 -0.10 -3.01 -18.75
CA GLY A 122 -1.02 -3.53 -19.78
C GLY A 122 -1.98 -4.63 -19.31
N ARG A 123 -1.79 -5.20 -18.10
CA ARG A 123 -2.73 -6.19 -17.55
C ARG A 123 -4.15 -5.64 -17.39
N PHE A 124 -4.30 -4.33 -17.20
CA PHE A 124 -5.60 -3.68 -17.07
C PHE A 124 -6.32 -3.45 -18.41
N GLU A 125 -5.60 -3.52 -19.52
CA GLU A 125 -6.21 -3.57 -20.86
C GLU A 125 -6.79 -4.97 -21.14
N GLU A 126 -6.15 -6.01 -20.60
CA GLU A 126 -6.59 -7.40 -20.70
C GLU A 126 -7.80 -7.68 -19.79
N ASP A 127 -7.75 -7.23 -18.54
CA ASP A 127 -8.86 -7.24 -17.58
C ASP A 127 -8.84 -5.98 -16.71
N PRO A 128 -9.87 -5.11 -16.76
CA PRO A 128 -9.95 -3.92 -15.92
C PRO A 128 -9.90 -4.18 -14.40
N LYS A 129 -10.18 -5.41 -13.95
CA LYS A 129 -10.05 -5.82 -12.56
C LYS A 129 -8.62 -6.22 -12.17
N GLY A 130 -7.74 -6.42 -13.15
CA GLY A 130 -6.37 -6.88 -12.94
C GLY A 130 -6.28 -8.38 -12.61
N ASN A 131 -5.28 -8.74 -11.81
CA ASN A 131 -4.99 -10.13 -11.49
C ASN A 131 -6.06 -10.77 -10.60
N ALA A 132 -6.50 -11.99 -10.96
CA ALA A 132 -7.39 -12.78 -10.12
C ALA A 132 -6.72 -13.15 -8.78
N LYS A 133 -7.48 -13.08 -7.69
CA LYS A 133 -7.02 -13.46 -6.35
C LYS A 133 -7.58 -14.82 -5.95
N GLU A 134 -6.70 -15.72 -5.55
CA GLU A 134 -7.10 -17.02 -4.98
C GLU A 134 -7.81 -16.87 -3.63
N PHE A 135 -7.53 -15.78 -2.90
CA PHE A 135 -8.09 -15.47 -1.58
C PHE A 135 -8.70 -14.06 -1.55
N GLU A 136 -9.64 -13.78 -2.45
CA GLU A 136 -10.28 -12.46 -2.57
C GLU A 136 -10.89 -11.97 -1.25
N ASP A 137 -11.38 -12.87 -0.41
CA ASP A 137 -11.90 -12.59 0.93
C ASP A 137 -10.85 -12.01 1.90
N GLN A 138 -9.57 -12.34 1.70
CA GLN A 138 -8.45 -11.86 2.53
C GLN A 138 -7.81 -10.58 2.01
N VAL A 139 -8.04 -10.25 0.74
CA VAL A 139 -7.39 -9.12 0.04
C VAL A 139 -8.39 -8.00 -0.28
N SER A 140 -9.69 -8.29 -0.26
CA SER A 140 -10.73 -7.28 -0.42
C SER A 140 -10.72 -6.30 0.76
N SER A 141 -10.44 -5.02 0.47
CA SER A 141 -10.62 -3.96 1.45
C SER A 141 -12.10 -3.95 1.87
N HIS A 142 -12.40 -4.27 3.12
CA HIS A 142 -13.76 -4.25 3.67
C HIS A 142 -14.31 -2.83 3.87
N VAL A 143 -14.12 -1.96 2.87
CA VAL A 143 -14.77 -0.65 2.81
C VAL A 143 -16.13 -0.89 2.17
N ASN A 144 -17.10 -1.30 2.99
CA ASN A 144 -18.50 -1.18 2.59
C ASN A 144 -18.85 0.31 2.48
N PRO A 145 -19.64 0.72 1.46
CA PRO A 145 -20.20 2.07 1.39
C PRO A 145 -21.16 2.36 2.55
#